data_AF-A0A6N9EPK0-F1
#
_entry.id   AF-A0A6N9EPK0-F1
#
_cell.length_a   1.000
_cell.length_b   1.000
_cell.length_c   1.000
_cell.angle_alpha   90.00
_cell.angle_beta   90.00
_cell.angle_gamma   90.00
#
_symmetry.space_group_name_H-M   'P 1'
#
loop_
_entity.id
_entity.type
_entity.pdbx_description
1 polymer ?
#
loop_
_entity_poly.entity_id
_entity_poly.type
_entity_poly.pdbx_seq_one_letter_code
_entity_poly.pdbx_strand_id
1 'polypeptide(L)'
;RRQRVKLVLTTTGFAAAGTGEDAATLWDELDCPVLQMVCSSGSRNTWRESSVGLGPRDLGMQVVLPELDGRLLGRVVSFKEAQQRHPQLDCPLFRYTPVAERLTWCARWARAWLQLAATPAARRRLAIVLANYPTRNSHLANGVGLDTPASVAACLGWLAAAGYGVAGELPRDGDQLIHKLTTGRSNDPRSLPLAPMAHLPLPAYEAWFSRLPAPARQAVLERWGPPDQDDHLEAEGFAVHGCRFGAVVVLIQPSRGYERDPQLSYHSPDLPPTHHYLATYHWLQAVHRADGVIHFGKHGNLEWLPGKGVGLSSSCFPDLALGPLPHLYPFIVNDPGEGAQAKRRSQALILDHLTPPLARAGLHGQEAVLEQRLDEYWQALQLGSSRAPRLRRELDALLAALHLDGEGDLDQRLEQADGYLCELKEAQIRTGLHRYGVAPEPRQRLELLLALARCPRGDQPGLTQAMAMDLGLALDPWSSEESAALSRQDRQRLNLPATARCAGDATALLEDWALALLE
;
A
#
# COMPACT_ATOMS: atom_id res chain seq x y z
N ARG A 1 0.75 -26.42 34.01
CA ARG A 1 -0.34 -25.51 33.57
C ARG A 1 0.29 -24.38 32.76
N ARG A 2 0.40 -24.50 31.43
CA ARG A 2 0.76 -23.35 30.58
C ARG A 2 -0.39 -22.34 30.72
N GLN A 3 -0.12 -21.17 31.29
CA GLN A 3 -1.12 -20.11 31.35
C GLN A 3 -1.48 -19.75 29.91
N ARG A 4 -2.76 -19.86 29.53
CA ARG A 4 -3.23 -19.50 28.18
C ARG A 4 -3.27 -17.97 28.07
N VAL A 5 -2.12 -17.38 27.75
CA VAL A 5 -2.02 -15.96 27.40
C VAL A 5 -2.89 -15.72 26.16
N LYS A 6 -3.71 -14.66 26.18
CA LYS A 6 -4.60 -14.30 25.06
C LYS A 6 -4.19 -13.02 24.35
N LEU A 7 -3.32 -12.24 24.98
CA LEU A 7 -2.82 -10.95 24.52
C LEU A 7 -1.65 -10.55 25.41
N VAL A 8 -0.62 -9.93 24.84
CA VAL A 8 0.53 -9.39 25.57
C VAL A 8 0.55 -7.87 25.48
N LEU A 9 0.77 -7.20 26.62
CA LEU A 9 1.12 -5.78 26.66
C LEU A 9 2.60 -5.67 27.00
N THR A 10 3.37 -4.99 26.16
CA THR A 10 4.81 -4.81 26.37
C THR A 10 5.18 -3.35 26.39
N THR A 11 6.07 -2.98 27.30
CA THR A 11 6.66 -1.63 27.43
C THR A 11 8.16 -1.65 27.16
N THR A 12 8.69 -2.77 26.67
CA THR A 12 10.12 -2.94 26.40
C THR A 12 10.47 -2.35 25.04
N GLY A 13 11.56 -1.59 24.97
CA GLY A 13 12.04 -0.91 23.76
C GLY A 13 13.17 -1.65 23.04
N PHE A 14 13.05 -2.97 22.90
CA PHE A 14 14.00 -3.82 22.17
C PHE A 14 13.27 -4.99 21.50
N ALA A 15 13.85 -5.51 20.42
CA ALA A 15 13.36 -6.69 19.70
C ALA A 15 13.81 -7.98 20.39
N ALA A 16 12.95 -9.00 20.38
CA ALA A 16 13.28 -10.35 20.80
C ALA A 16 13.91 -11.14 19.64
N ALA A 17 13.54 -10.82 18.38
CA ALA A 17 14.18 -11.37 17.20
C ALA A 17 15.63 -10.85 17.11
N GLY A 18 16.59 -11.78 17.11
CA GLY A 18 17.96 -11.48 16.66
C GLY A 18 17.98 -11.25 15.15
N THR A 19 19.06 -10.67 14.63
CA THR A 19 19.23 -10.39 13.19
C THR A 19 19.50 -11.65 12.34
N GLY A 20 19.12 -12.85 12.82
CA GLY A 20 19.33 -14.13 12.14
C GLY A 20 17.99 -14.73 11.67
N GLU A 21 17.98 -15.33 10.48
CA GLU A 21 16.77 -15.64 9.71
C GLU A 21 15.82 -16.72 10.28
N ASP A 22 16.18 -17.46 11.34
CA ASP A 22 15.41 -18.67 11.75
C ASP A 22 15.27 -18.89 13.28
N ALA A 23 15.22 -17.83 14.09
CA ALA A 23 14.91 -18.01 15.51
C ALA A 23 13.40 -17.89 15.74
N ALA A 24 12.69 -19.02 15.84
CA ALA A 24 11.33 -19.06 16.39
C ALA A 24 11.30 -18.24 17.69
N THR A 25 10.49 -17.19 17.70
CA THR A 25 10.47 -16.23 18.80
C THR A 25 9.49 -16.68 19.88
N LEU A 26 9.61 -16.09 21.07
CA LEU A 26 8.59 -16.21 22.12
C LEU A 26 7.18 -15.87 21.60
N TRP A 27 7.08 -15.00 20.60
CA TRP A 27 5.80 -14.54 20.05
C TRP A 27 5.08 -15.64 19.25
N ASP A 28 5.84 -16.46 18.52
CA ASP A 28 5.29 -17.58 17.73
C ASP A 28 4.71 -18.66 18.64
N GLU A 29 5.33 -18.92 19.80
CA GLU A 29 4.80 -19.86 20.79
C GLU A 29 3.53 -19.36 21.50
N LEU A 30 3.38 -18.04 21.63
CA LEU A 30 2.25 -17.42 22.32
C LEU A 30 1.00 -17.30 21.42
N ASP A 31 1.18 -17.21 20.10
CA ASP A 31 0.10 -17.14 19.09
C ASP A 31 -1.03 -16.18 19.49
N CYS A 32 -0.65 -14.97 19.89
CA CYS A 32 -1.61 -13.95 20.32
C CYS A 32 -1.13 -12.53 20.02
N PRO A 33 -2.04 -11.53 19.97
CA PRO A 33 -1.64 -10.15 19.70
C PRO A 33 -0.66 -9.61 20.76
N VAL A 34 0.41 -8.96 20.30
CA VAL A 34 1.41 -8.27 21.14
C VAL A 34 1.32 -6.77 20.91
N LEU A 35 0.93 -6.01 21.93
CA LEU A 35 0.71 -4.57 21.84
C LEU A 35 1.87 -3.80 22.49
N GLN A 36 2.53 -2.94 21.73
CA GLN A 36 3.63 -2.09 22.19
C GLN A 36 3.10 -0.79 22.82
N MET A 37 3.26 -0.67 24.13
CA MET A 37 2.95 0.50 24.93
C MET A 37 4.19 1.38 25.05
N VAL A 38 4.15 2.57 24.46
CA VAL A 38 5.35 3.40 24.34
C VAL A 38 5.62 4.15 25.64
N CYS A 39 6.80 3.91 26.22
CA CYS A 39 7.35 4.67 27.35
C CYS A 39 8.42 5.65 26.85
N SER A 40 8.02 6.88 26.55
CA SER A 40 8.89 7.93 25.97
C SER A 40 10.01 8.34 26.92
N SER A 41 11.25 8.35 26.43
CA SER A 41 12.41 8.83 27.19
C SER A 41 12.48 10.36 27.29
N GLY A 42 11.68 11.08 26.50
CA GLY A 42 11.49 12.53 26.60
C GLY A 42 10.32 12.94 27.52
N SER A 43 10.19 14.26 27.75
CA SER A 43 9.12 14.87 28.55
C SER A 43 7.78 14.94 27.79
N ARG A 44 6.68 14.98 28.54
CA ARG A 44 5.33 15.15 27.99
C ARG A 44 5.16 16.50 27.29
N ASN A 45 5.78 17.56 27.81
CA ASN A 45 5.66 18.90 27.22
C ASN A 45 6.29 18.96 25.84
N THR A 46 7.53 18.44 25.71
CA THR A 46 8.21 18.33 24.41
C THR A 46 7.38 17.53 23.40
N TRP A 47 6.82 16.40 23.83
CA TRP A 47 5.95 15.60 22.97
C TRP A 47 4.67 16.33 22.58
N ARG A 48 4.04 17.07 23.51
CA ARG A 48 2.79 17.83 23.25
C ARG A 48 3.00 18.91 22.19
N GLU A 49 4.09 19.66 22.29
CA GLU A 49 4.44 20.78 21.41
C GLU A 49 4.98 20.34 20.04
N SER A 50 5.50 19.12 19.94
CA SER A 50 6.08 18.59 18.69
C SER A 50 5.01 18.19 17.66
N SER A 51 5.14 18.65 16.41
CA SER A 51 4.36 18.14 15.27
C SER A 51 4.81 16.74 14.82
N VAL A 52 6.05 16.34 15.13
CA VAL A 52 6.58 15.00 14.79
C VAL A 52 6.12 13.94 15.79
N GLY A 53 6.08 14.30 17.08
CA GLY A 53 5.74 13.40 18.18
C GLY A 53 6.97 12.84 18.89
N LEU A 54 7.31 11.56 18.67
CA LEU A 54 8.47 10.92 19.33
C LEU A 54 9.80 11.39 18.75
N GLY A 55 10.83 11.50 19.60
CA GLY A 55 12.20 11.79 19.16
C GLY A 55 12.90 10.58 18.52
N PRO A 56 14.03 10.79 17.82
CA PRO A 56 14.71 9.72 17.04
C PRO A 56 15.06 8.47 17.85
N ARG A 57 15.48 8.65 19.11
CA ARG A 57 15.79 7.53 20.02
C ARG A 57 14.57 6.66 20.29
N ASP A 58 13.44 7.28 20.65
CA ASP A 58 12.22 6.54 20.96
C ASP A 58 11.60 5.95 19.69
N LEU A 59 11.73 6.62 18.54
CA LEU A 59 11.35 6.06 17.24
C LEU A 59 12.12 4.76 16.97
N GLY A 60 13.44 4.76 17.12
CA GLY A 60 14.25 3.54 16.93
C GLY A 60 13.89 2.45 17.93
N MET A 61 13.94 2.77 19.23
CA MET A 61 13.84 1.77 20.30
C MET A 61 12.40 1.30 20.56
N GLN A 62 11.42 2.20 20.56
CA GLN A 62 10.04 1.91 20.98
C GLN A 62 9.08 1.67 19.82
N VAL A 63 9.52 1.88 18.57
CA VAL A 63 8.68 1.70 17.36
C VAL A 63 9.34 0.76 16.38
N VAL A 64 10.49 1.13 15.79
CA VAL A 64 11.11 0.37 14.69
C VAL A 64 11.55 -1.03 15.13
N LEU A 65 12.28 -1.16 16.24
CA LEU A 65 12.69 -2.48 16.73
C LEU A 65 11.48 -3.38 17.10
N PRO A 66 10.47 -2.90 17.85
CA PRO A 66 9.20 -3.61 18.05
C PRO A 66 8.47 -4.02 16.76
N GLU A 67 8.54 -3.24 15.70
CA GLU A 67 7.90 -3.57 14.41
C GLU A 67 8.52 -4.81 13.75
N LEU A 68 9.83 -5.05 13.95
CA LEU A 68 10.52 -6.26 13.49
C LEU A 68 10.03 -7.53 14.21
N ASP A 69 9.63 -7.40 15.47
CA ASP A 69 8.99 -8.47 16.26
C ASP A 69 7.51 -8.69 15.88
N GLY A 70 6.96 -7.95 14.91
CA GLY A 70 5.54 -8.00 14.55
C GLY A 70 4.60 -7.37 15.60
N ARG A 71 5.12 -6.58 16.55
CA ARG A 71 4.30 -5.95 17.60
C ARG A 71 3.43 -4.83 17.02
N LEU A 72 2.21 -4.71 17.53
CA LEU A 72 1.26 -3.66 17.14
C LEU A 72 1.50 -2.40 17.97
N LEU A 73 1.76 -1.27 17.32
CA LEU A 73 2.05 0.00 17.99
C LEU A 73 0.79 0.59 18.65
N GLY A 74 0.82 0.77 19.97
CA GLY A 74 -0.22 1.47 20.71
C GLY A 74 0.04 2.97 20.83
N ARG A 75 -0.12 3.52 22.04
CA ARG A 75 0.08 4.95 22.33
C ARG A 75 1.22 5.17 23.29
N VAL A 76 1.65 6.44 23.38
CA VAL A 76 2.61 6.90 24.39
C VAL A 76 1.90 6.95 25.74
N VAL A 77 2.17 5.97 26.59
CA VAL A 77 1.46 5.79 27.87
C VAL A 77 2.16 6.45 29.06
N SER A 78 3.44 6.81 28.91
CA SER A 78 4.21 7.48 29.96
C SER A 78 5.38 8.27 29.40
N PHE A 79 5.81 9.29 30.14
CA PHE A 79 6.94 10.15 29.81
C PHE A 79 7.96 10.17 30.95
N LYS A 80 9.25 10.25 30.62
CA LYS A 80 10.31 10.39 31.61
C LYS A 80 10.36 11.84 32.08
N GLU A 81 9.86 12.09 33.29
CA GLU A 81 9.78 13.41 33.89
C GLU A 81 10.78 13.55 35.05
N ALA A 82 11.38 14.73 35.16
CA ALA A 82 12.16 15.10 36.34
C ALA A 82 11.19 15.39 37.50
N GLN A 83 11.39 14.71 38.62
CA GLN A 83 10.71 15.01 39.87
C GLN A 83 11.37 16.22 40.55
N GLN A 84 10.70 16.82 41.54
CA GLN A 84 11.33 17.80 42.43
C GLN A 84 12.64 17.23 43.00
N ARG A 85 13.66 18.09 43.14
CA ARG A 85 14.98 17.72 43.68
C ARG A 85 14.80 16.93 44.97
N HIS A 86 15.43 15.77 45.04
CA HIS A 86 15.37 14.96 46.24
C HIS A 86 16.10 15.70 47.37
N PRO A 87 15.45 16.00 48.52
CA PRO A 87 16.03 16.87 49.56
C PRO A 87 17.39 16.43 50.09
N GLN A 88 17.67 15.12 50.03
CA GLN A 88 18.91 14.53 50.53
C GLN A 88 19.98 14.29 49.45
N LEU A 89 19.61 14.24 48.18
CA LEU A 89 20.54 13.88 47.09
C LEU A 89 20.91 15.07 46.20
N ASP A 90 20.23 16.22 46.37
CA ASP A 90 20.34 17.46 45.59
C ASP A 90 20.45 17.26 44.05
N CYS A 91 19.86 16.17 43.55
CA CYS A 91 19.83 15.83 42.14
C CYS A 91 18.40 15.58 41.66
N PRO A 92 18.10 15.83 40.38
CA PRO A 92 16.81 15.50 39.80
C PRO A 92 16.68 13.98 39.65
N LEU A 93 15.65 13.41 40.27
CA LEU A 93 15.27 12.01 40.05
C LEU A 93 14.28 11.93 38.90
N PHE A 94 14.53 11.03 37.95
CA PHE A 94 13.63 10.82 36.82
C PHE A 94 12.70 9.65 37.09
N ARG A 95 11.41 9.83 36.79
CA ARG A 95 10.40 8.76 36.83
C ARG A 95 9.54 8.80 35.58
N TYR A 96 9.07 7.62 35.18
CA TYR A 96 8.04 7.54 34.15
C TYR A 96 6.68 7.94 34.76
N THR A 97 6.17 9.08 34.34
CA THR A 97 4.85 9.58 34.75
C THR A 97 3.80 9.08 33.74
N PRO A 98 2.79 8.33 34.17
CA PRO A 98 1.77 7.78 33.28
C PRO A 98 0.81 8.86 32.76
N VAL A 99 0.25 8.62 31.58
CA VAL A 99 -0.82 9.43 30.98
C VAL A 99 -2.11 8.61 30.96
N ALA A 100 -2.98 8.89 31.94
CA ALA A 100 -4.21 8.13 32.19
C ALA A 100 -5.11 8.02 30.95
N GLU A 101 -5.26 9.09 30.16
CA GLU A 101 -6.09 9.05 28.96
C GLU A 101 -5.56 8.07 27.90
N ARG A 102 -4.23 7.95 27.76
CA ARG A 102 -3.57 7.08 26.78
C ARG A 102 -3.56 5.64 27.26
N LEU A 103 -3.35 5.41 28.56
CA LEU A 103 -3.52 4.08 29.18
C LEU A 103 -4.95 3.57 29.00
N THR A 104 -5.94 4.42 29.20
CA THR A 104 -7.36 4.06 29.00
C THR A 104 -7.63 3.68 27.54
N TRP A 105 -7.07 4.43 26.59
CA TRP A 105 -7.17 4.09 25.16
C TRP A 105 -6.57 2.71 24.88
N CYS A 106 -5.36 2.44 25.34
CA CYS A 106 -4.68 1.16 25.13
C CYS A 106 -5.41 -0.01 25.79
N ALA A 107 -5.98 0.19 26.99
CA ALA A 107 -6.79 -0.81 27.67
C ALA A 107 -8.08 -1.13 26.89
N ARG A 108 -8.73 -0.11 26.31
CA ARG A 108 -9.89 -0.30 25.43
C ARG A 108 -9.52 -1.06 24.16
N TRP A 109 -8.36 -0.76 23.58
CA TRP A 109 -7.87 -1.43 22.37
C TRP A 109 -7.51 -2.89 22.62
N ALA A 110 -6.81 -3.18 23.73
CA ALA A 110 -6.56 -4.54 24.18
C ALA A 110 -7.86 -5.31 24.42
N ARG A 111 -8.84 -4.66 25.07
CA ARG A 111 -10.17 -5.26 25.26
C ARG A 111 -10.87 -5.54 23.93
N ALA A 112 -10.75 -4.66 22.93
CA ALA A 112 -11.38 -4.85 21.63
C ALA A 112 -10.79 -6.07 20.90
N TRP A 113 -9.47 -6.29 20.93
CA TRP A 113 -8.84 -7.52 20.44
C TRP A 113 -9.34 -8.77 21.16
N LEU A 114 -9.41 -8.73 22.49
CA LEU A 114 -9.92 -9.85 23.30
C LEU A 114 -11.41 -10.13 23.02
N GLN A 115 -12.21 -9.07 22.81
CA GLN A 115 -13.63 -9.17 22.44
C GLN A 115 -13.80 -9.76 21.05
N LEU A 116 -13.02 -9.31 20.07
CA LEU A 116 -13.02 -9.89 18.72
C LEU A 116 -12.71 -11.39 18.76
N ALA A 117 -11.67 -11.78 19.50
CA ALA A 117 -11.28 -13.19 19.67
C ALA A 117 -12.37 -14.02 20.38
N ALA A 118 -13.00 -13.47 21.43
CA ALA A 118 -14.03 -14.16 22.21
C ALA A 118 -15.41 -14.22 21.53
N THR A 119 -15.70 -13.30 20.60
CA THR A 119 -17.00 -13.23 19.92
C THR A 119 -17.09 -14.33 18.86
N PRO A 120 -18.15 -15.18 18.86
CA PRO A 120 -18.36 -16.19 17.83
C PRO A 120 -18.41 -15.57 16.43
N ALA A 121 -17.85 -16.23 15.42
CA ALA A 121 -17.75 -15.71 14.05
C ALA A 121 -19.08 -15.16 13.52
N ALA A 122 -20.19 -15.90 13.69
CA ALA A 122 -21.52 -15.50 13.25
C ALA A 122 -22.06 -14.21 13.87
N ARG A 123 -21.49 -13.76 15.00
CA ARG A 123 -21.89 -12.53 15.72
C ARG A 123 -20.90 -11.39 15.52
N ARG A 124 -19.73 -11.63 14.92
CA ARG A 124 -18.72 -10.60 14.66
C ARG A 124 -19.25 -9.62 13.62
N ARG A 125 -19.15 -8.33 13.92
CA ARG A 125 -19.51 -7.23 13.03
C ARG A 125 -18.23 -6.63 12.46
N LEU A 126 -18.06 -6.70 11.16
CA LEU A 126 -16.87 -6.16 10.50
C LEU A 126 -17.27 -4.99 9.59
N ALA A 127 -16.33 -4.06 9.41
CA ALA A 127 -16.43 -3.03 8.39
C ALA A 127 -15.24 -3.16 7.44
N ILE A 128 -15.51 -3.30 6.15
CA ILE A 128 -14.53 -3.21 5.08
C ILE A 128 -14.59 -1.79 4.54
N VAL A 129 -13.47 -1.08 4.48
CA VAL A 129 -13.41 0.31 4.00
C VAL A 129 -12.58 0.38 2.72
N LEU A 130 -13.18 0.94 1.68
CA LEU A 130 -12.59 1.07 0.35
C LEU A 130 -12.09 2.49 0.12
N ALA A 131 -10.84 2.65 -0.31
CA ALA A 131 -10.33 3.95 -0.70
C ALA A 131 -11.11 4.51 -1.92
N ASN A 132 -11.37 5.82 -1.91
CA ASN A 132 -12.00 6.51 -3.02
C ASN A 132 -11.47 7.94 -3.14
N TYR A 133 -10.29 8.06 -3.75
CA TYR A 133 -9.67 9.33 -4.08
C TYR A 133 -8.98 9.23 -5.45
N PRO A 134 -9.27 10.15 -6.39
CA PRO A 134 -10.33 11.18 -6.34
C PRO A 134 -11.75 10.61 -6.17
N THR A 135 -12.74 11.43 -5.79
CA THR A 135 -14.08 10.97 -5.34
C THR A 135 -15.02 10.46 -6.44
N ARG A 136 -14.57 10.35 -7.69
CA ARG A 136 -15.40 9.84 -8.79
C ARG A 136 -15.60 8.33 -8.69
N ASN A 137 -16.71 7.84 -9.24
CA ASN A 137 -16.98 6.40 -9.30
C ASN A 137 -15.92 5.60 -10.09
N SER A 138 -15.21 6.24 -11.03
CA SER A 138 -14.08 5.63 -11.77
C SER A 138 -12.87 5.30 -10.89
N HIS A 139 -12.82 5.82 -9.66
CA HIS A 139 -11.75 5.60 -8.69
C HIS A 139 -12.26 4.93 -7.41
N LEU A 140 -13.42 4.27 -7.46
CA LEU A 140 -13.90 3.46 -6.33
C LEU A 140 -12.97 2.28 -6.12
N ALA A 141 -12.69 1.98 -4.84
CA ALA A 141 -11.81 0.90 -4.43
C ALA A 141 -10.39 1.02 -5.03
N ASN A 142 -9.85 2.25 -5.05
CA ASN A 142 -8.50 2.49 -5.52
C ASN A 142 -7.48 1.66 -4.70
N GLY A 143 -6.56 0.98 -5.38
CA GLY A 143 -5.55 0.14 -4.77
C GLY A 143 -4.37 -0.05 -5.71
N VAL A 144 -3.19 0.41 -5.31
CA VAL A 144 -1.99 0.30 -6.14
C VAL A 144 -1.63 -1.17 -6.34
N GLY A 145 -1.74 -1.66 -7.57
CA GLY A 145 -1.36 -3.03 -7.92
C GLY A 145 -2.29 -4.12 -7.36
N LEU A 146 -3.45 -3.76 -6.83
CA LEU A 146 -4.43 -4.69 -6.31
C LEU A 146 -5.74 -4.53 -7.08
N ASP A 147 -6.32 -5.65 -7.50
CA ASP A 147 -7.71 -5.73 -7.92
C ASP A 147 -8.57 -5.72 -6.66
N THR A 148 -8.70 -4.53 -6.07
CA THR A 148 -9.41 -4.31 -4.81
C THR A 148 -10.85 -4.83 -4.87
N PRO A 149 -11.64 -4.57 -5.94
CA PRO A 149 -12.99 -5.10 -6.03
C PRO A 149 -13.05 -6.63 -6.00
N ALA A 150 -12.25 -7.32 -6.82
CA ALA A 150 -12.24 -8.78 -6.81
C ALA A 150 -11.72 -9.34 -5.48
N SER A 151 -10.73 -8.69 -4.88
CA SER A 151 -10.18 -9.06 -3.57
C SER A 151 -11.21 -8.95 -2.44
N VAL A 152 -12.05 -7.92 -2.48
CA VAL A 152 -13.12 -7.72 -1.48
C VAL A 152 -14.26 -8.69 -1.72
N ALA A 153 -14.63 -8.98 -2.97
CA ALA A 153 -15.60 -10.02 -3.29
C ALA A 153 -15.15 -11.41 -2.78
N ALA A 154 -13.88 -11.76 -3.01
CA ALA A 154 -13.28 -12.98 -2.47
C ALA A 154 -13.27 -12.98 -0.93
N CYS A 155 -12.90 -11.86 -0.30
CA CYS A 155 -12.91 -11.70 1.16
C CYS A 155 -14.31 -11.92 1.76
N LEU A 156 -15.37 -11.37 1.14
CA LEU A 156 -16.75 -11.61 1.56
C LEU A 156 -17.12 -13.10 1.47
N GLY A 157 -16.67 -13.77 0.40
CA GLY A 157 -16.81 -15.22 0.24
C GLY A 157 -16.11 -16.02 1.33
N TRP A 158 -14.86 -15.67 1.67
CA TRP A 158 -14.11 -16.32 2.75
C TRP A 158 -14.73 -16.09 4.12
N LEU A 159 -15.20 -14.87 4.40
CA LEU A 159 -15.91 -14.56 5.64
C LEU A 159 -17.19 -15.41 5.76
N ALA A 160 -17.96 -15.55 4.68
CA ALA A 160 -19.14 -16.42 4.66
C ALA A 160 -18.75 -17.89 4.90
N ALA A 161 -17.72 -18.40 4.23
CA ALA A 161 -17.21 -19.76 4.42
C ALA A 161 -16.69 -20.02 5.85
N ALA A 162 -16.11 -19.01 6.48
CA ALA A 162 -15.66 -19.05 7.88
C ALA A 162 -16.81 -18.88 8.91
N GLY A 163 -18.06 -18.80 8.46
CA GLY A 163 -19.25 -18.75 9.32
C GLY A 163 -19.49 -17.37 9.94
N TYR A 164 -18.97 -16.29 9.36
CA TYR A 164 -19.34 -14.94 9.76
C TYR A 164 -20.80 -14.65 9.39
N GLY A 165 -21.41 -13.68 10.06
CA GLY A 165 -22.81 -13.26 9.85
C GLY A 165 -23.05 -12.52 8.54
N VAL A 166 -22.47 -13.02 7.44
CA VAL A 166 -22.61 -12.49 6.08
C VAL A 166 -23.96 -12.93 5.51
N ALA A 167 -24.72 -12.00 4.94
CA ALA A 167 -26.07 -12.28 4.44
C ALA A 167 -26.38 -11.54 3.13
N GLY A 168 -27.42 -11.99 2.43
CA GLY A 168 -27.85 -11.46 1.14
C GLY A 168 -27.06 -12.05 -0.04
N GLU A 169 -27.33 -11.53 -1.24
CA GLU A 169 -26.59 -11.91 -2.44
C GLU A 169 -25.17 -11.33 -2.41
N LEU A 170 -24.19 -12.23 -2.38
CA LEU A 170 -22.76 -11.90 -2.41
C LEU A 170 -22.28 -11.68 -3.84
N PRO A 171 -21.46 -10.65 -4.09
CA PRO A 171 -20.86 -10.45 -5.40
C PRO A 171 -19.92 -11.62 -5.71
N ARG A 172 -20.04 -12.18 -6.91
CA ARG A 172 -19.17 -13.29 -7.37
C ARG A 172 -17.79 -12.80 -7.81
N ASP A 173 -17.70 -11.54 -8.19
CA ASP A 173 -16.53 -10.89 -8.77
C ASP A 173 -16.49 -9.40 -8.40
N GLY A 174 -15.43 -8.72 -8.84
CA GLY A 174 -15.24 -7.29 -8.61
C GLY A 174 -16.31 -6.42 -9.30
N ASP A 175 -16.74 -6.79 -10.50
CA ASP A 175 -17.72 -6.03 -11.28
C ASP A 175 -19.08 -5.98 -10.58
N GLN A 176 -19.55 -7.10 -10.04
CA GLN A 176 -20.78 -7.16 -9.25
C GLN A 176 -20.69 -6.35 -7.97
N LEU A 177 -19.51 -6.32 -7.32
CA LEU A 177 -19.30 -5.49 -6.14
C LEU A 177 -19.39 -3.99 -6.50
N ILE A 178 -18.71 -3.55 -7.56
CA ILE A 178 -18.76 -2.16 -8.02
C ILE A 178 -20.17 -1.78 -8.49
N HIS A 179 -20.85 -2.68 -9.22
CA HIS A 179 -22.25 -2.47 -9.60
C HIS A 179 -23.12 -2.24 -8.36
N LYS A 180 -23.02 -3.13 -7.36
CA LYS A 180 -23.78 -3.01 -6.11
C LYS A 180 -23.49 -1.71 -5.36
N LEU A 181 -22.22 -1.28 -5.28
CA LEU A 181 -21.84 0.00 -4.67
C LEU A 181 -22.42 1.20 -5.43
N THR A 182 -22.40 1.15 -6.76
CA THR A 182 -22.87 2.26 -7.62
C THR A 182 -24.39 2.30 -7.80
N THR A 183 -25.12 1.25 -7.39
CA THR A 183 -26.59 1.33 -7.24
C THR A 183 -27.04 2.19 -6.06
N GLY A 184 -26.17 2.39 -5.06
CA GLY A 184 -26.40 3.27 -3.92
C GLY A 184 -25.62 4.58 -3.99
N ARG A 185 -25.81 5.45 -3.01
CA ARG A 185 -25.05 6.71 -2.90
C ARG A 185 -23.57 6.44 -2.65
N SER A 186 -22.72 7.15 -3.38
CA SER A 186 -21.27 7.16 -3.27
C SER A 186 -20.75 8.58 -3.01
N ASN A 187 -19.43 8.77 -3.01
CA ASN A 187 -18.85 10.12 -2.94
C ASN A 187 -18.94 10.89 -4.28
N ASP A 188 -19.34 10.24 -5.37
CA ASP A 188 -19.50 10.90 -6.67
C ASP A 188 -20.76 11.79 -6.63
N PRO A 189 -20.65 13.10 -6.91
CA PRO A 189 -21.80 14.00 -6.88
C PRO A 189 -22.98 13.56 -7.76
N ARG A 190 -22.73 12.77 -8.81
CA ARG A 190 -23.79 12.22 -9.68
C ARG A 190 -24.66 11.18 -8.97
N SER A 191 -24.18 10.62 -7.87
CA SER A 191 -24.91 9.63 -7.06
C SER A 191 -25.84 10.26 -6.03
N LEU A 192 -25.85 11.60 -5.88
CA LEU A 192 -26.70 12.31 -4.91
C LEU A 192 -28.20 11.92 -4.96
N PRO A 193 -28.82 11.61 -6.12
CA PRO A 193 -30.21 11.16 -6.14
C PRO A 193 -30.44 9.75 -5.56
N LEU A 194 -29.40 8.91 -5.48
CA LEU A 194 -29.50 7.52 -5.00
C LEU A 194 -29.57 7.48 -3.47
N ALA A 195 -30.18 6.45 -2.88
CA ALA A 195 -30.25 6.33 -1.42
C ALA A 195 -28.87 5.95 -0.81
N PRO A 196 -28.47 6.54 0.32
CA PRO A 196 -27.30 6.09 1.08
C PRO A 196 -27.59 4.78 1.83
N MET A 197 -26.54 4.12 2.31
CA MET A 197 -26.68 2.86 3.05
C MET A 197 -27.30 3.06 4.43
N ALA A 198 -26.97 4.19 5.07
CA ALA A 198 -27.47 4.58 6.38
C ALA A 198 -27.23 6.08 6.61
N HIS A 199 -27.74 6.61 7.71
CA HIS A 199 -27.40 7.93 8.22
C HIS A 199 -26.92 7.86 9.68
N LEU A 200 -26.09 8.83 10.06
CA LEU A 200 -25.84 9.18 11.45
C LEU A 200 -26.65 10.45 11.80
N PRO A 201 -27.65 10.36 12.69
CA PRO A 201 -28.43 11.54 13.08
C PRO A 201 -27.55 12.64 13.66
N LEU A 202 -27.83 13.88 13.29
CA LEU A 202 -27.08 15.06 13.75
C LEU A 202 -26.93 15.12 15.29
N PRO A 203 -27.98 14.90 16.11
CA PRO A 203 -27.83 14.96 17.57
C PRO A 203 -26.85 13.91 18.12
N ALA A 204 -26.79 12.73 17.50
CA ALA A 204 -25.84 11.69 17.89
C ALA A 204 -24.40 12.11 17.54
N TYR A 205 -24.21 12.73 16.36
CA TYR A 205 -22.92 13.27 15.94
C TYR A 205 -22.46 14.40 16.86
N GLU A 206 -23.31 15.40 17.15
CA GLU A 206 -22.98 16.54 18.01
C GLU A 206 -22.64 16.12 19.45
N ALA A 207 -23.38 15.15 20.00
CA ALA A 207 -23.12 14.59 21.32
C ALA A 207 -21.74 13.90 21.39
N TRP A 208 -21.27 13.32 20.29
CA TRP A 208 -19.91 12.79 20.21
C TRP A 208 -18.87 13.88 19.95
N PHE A 209 -19.12 14.78 18.99
CA PHE A 209 -18.21 15.84 18.57
C PHE A 209 -17.87 16.80 19.72
N SER A 210 -18.85 17.11 20.58
CA SER A 210 -18.64 17.93 21.79
C SER A 210 -17.68 17.32 22.81
N ARG A 211 -17.50 15.99 22.81
CA ARG A 211 -16.56 15.28 23.70
C ARG A 211 -15.13 15.20 23.16
N LEU A 212 -14.91 15.60 21.90
CA LEU A 212 -13.56 15.63 21.33
C LEU A 212 -12.70 16.70 22.02
N PRO A 213 -11.36 16.52 22.06
CA PRO A 213 -10.46 17.53 22.60
C PRO A 213 -10.64 18.87 21.89
N ALA A 214 -10.62 19.96 22.66
CA ALA A 214 -10.87 21.30 22.15
C ALA A 214 -10.01 21.68 20.92
N PRO A 215 -8.69 21.41 20.86
CA PRO A 215 -7.90 21.76 19.68
C PRO A 215 -8.37 21.08 18.39
N ALA A 216 -8.76 19.81 18.46
CA ALA A 216 -9.25 19.08 17.28
C ALA A 216 -10.64 19.57 16.87
N ARG A 217 -11.53 19.79 17.85
CA ARG A 217 -12.86 20.33 17.59
C ARG A 217 -12.79 21.71 16.93
N GLN A 218 -11.94 22.58 17.47
CA GLN A 218 -11.79 23.94 16.99
C GLN A 218 -11.22 23.98 15.57
N ALA A 219 -10.21 23.15 15.25
CA ALA A 219 -9.69 23.05 13.88
C ALA A 219 -10.77 22.64 12.87
N VAL A 220 -11.66 21.70 13.22
CA VAL A 220 -12.77 21.31 12.34
C VAL A 220 -13.78 22.45 12.21
N LEU A 221 -14.17 23.10 13.32
CA LEU A 221 -15.12 24.22 13.30
C LEU A 221 -14.63 25.43 12.51
N GLU A 222 -13.35 25.77 12.65
CA GLU A 222 -12.74 26.90 11.93
C GLU A 222 -12.69 26.65 10.42
N ARG A 223 -12.52 25.39 9.99
CA ARG A 223 -12.46 25.04 8.57
C ARG A 223 -13.82 24.78 7.95
N TRP A 224 -14.71 24.09 8.66
CA TRP A 224 -15.94 23.52 8.10
C TRP A 224 -17.22 24.12 8.69
N GLY A 225 -17.10 25.07 9.63
CA GLY A 225 -18.25 25.61 10.35
C GLY A 225 -18.82 24.63 11.38
N PRO A 226 -20.00 24.93 11.95
CA PRO A 226 -20.67 24.02 12.87
C PRO A 226 -21.37 22.85 12.14
N PRO A 227 -21.58 21.69 12.81
CA PRO A 227 -22.13 20.49 12.17
C PRO A 227 -23.52 20.65 11.55
N ASP A 228 -24.35 21.52 12.12
CA ASP A 228 -25.71 21.83 11.67
C ASP A 228 -25.75 22.67 10.38
N GLN A 229 -24.58 23.18 9.94
CA GLN A 229 -24.40 23.98 8.74
C GLN A 229 -23.47 23.30 7.71
N ASP A 230 -23.11 22.02 7.89
CA ASP A 230 -22.30 21.30 6.89
C ASP A 230 -23.11 21.07 5.60
N ASP A 231 -22.51 21.38 4.45
CA ASP A 231 -23.16 21.23 3.13
C ASP A 231 -23.64 19.80 2.82
N HIS A 232 -23.09 18.78 3.49
CA HIS A 232 -23.46 17.38 3.32
C HIS A 232 -24.37 16.85 4.42
N LEU A 233 -24.92 17.73 5.27
CA LEU A 233 -25.95 17.36 6.22
C LEU A 233 -27.30 17.19 5.49
N GLU A 234 -27.93 16.04 5.66
CA GLU A 234 -29.27 15.75 5.16
C GLU A 234 -30.29 15.78 6.30
N ALA A 235 -31.59 15.78 5.97
CA ALA A 235 -32.67 15.82 6.96
C ALA A 235 -32.60 14.67 8.00
N GLU A 236 -32.12 13.49 7.59
CA GLU A 236 -31.95 12.31 8.45
C GLU A 236 -30.58 12.29 9.18
N GLY A 237 -29.66 13.18 8.82
CA GLY A 237 -28.30 13.28 9.35
C GLY A 237 -27.22 13.14 8.29
N PHE A 238 -26.00 12.77 8.70
CA PHE A 238 -24.90 12.54 7.77
C PHE A 238 -25.04 11.17 7.09
N ALA A 239 -25.12 11.16 5.76
CA ALA A 239 -25.17 9.93 4.98
C ALA A 239 -23.90 9.06 5.20
N VAL A 240 -24.07 7.75 5.08
CA VAL A 240 -23.00 6.75 5.09
C VAL A 240 -23.07 5.98 3.78
N HIS A 241 -22.00 6.04 3.00
CA HIS A 241 -21.92 5.46 1.65
C HIS A 241 -21.35 4.04 1.70
N GLY A 242 -21.97 3.13 0.96
CA GLY A 242 -21.55 1.72 0.94
C GLY A 242 -22.70 0.73 0.70
N CYS A 243 -22.47 -0.52 1.07
CA CYS A 243 -23.48 -1.58 1.03
C CYS A 243 -23.33 -2.53 2.22
N ARG A 244 -24.42 -3.24 2.56
CA ARG A 244 -24.51 -4.13 3.73
C ARG A 244 -24.71 -5.58 3.31
N PHE A 245 -23.97 -6.48 3.96
CA PHE A 245 -24.06 -7.93 3.83
C PHE A 245 -24.25 -8.56 5.22
N GLY A 246 -25.40 -8.29 5.85
CA GLY A 246 -25.67 -8.72 7.23
C GLY A 246 -24.82 -7.97 8.27
N ALA A 247 -23.99 -8.72 9.01
CA ALA A 247 -23.09 -8.20 10.03
C ALA A 247 -21.81 -7.56 9.44
N VAL A 248 -21.54 -7.78 8.15
CA VAL A 248 -20.42 -7.15 7.44
C VAL A 248 -20.95 -5.99 6.60
N VAL A 249 -20.29 -4.84 6.68
CA VAL A 249 -20.56 -3.67 5.81
C VAL A 249 -19.35 -3.37 4.96
N VAL A 250 -19.56 -2.93 3.73
CA VAL A 250 -18.53 -2.42 2.82
C VAL A 250 -18.80 -0.93 2.64
N LEU A 251 -17.92 -0.10 3.18
CA LEU A 251 -18.03 1.35 3.18
C LEU A 251 -17.11 1.96 2.12
N ILE A 252 -17.59 3.04 1.50
CA ILE A 252 -16.74 3.90 0.68
C ILE A 252 -16.11 4.92 1.63
N GLN A 253 -14.78 4.99 1.68
CA GLN A 253 -14.10 5.93 2.56
C GLN A 253 -14.51 7.36 2.21
N PRO A 254 -14.96 8.19 3.17
CA PRO A 254 -15.39 9.54 2.88
C PRO A 254 -14.27 10.40 2.31
N SER A 255 -14.67 11.43 1.56
CA SER A 255 -13.73 12.43 1.07
C SER A 255 -13.08 13.23 2.19
N ARG A 256 -11.84 13.66 1.94
CA ARG A 256 -11.09 14.60 2.80
C ARG A 256 -11.62 16.03 2.69
N GLY A 257 -12.38 16.35 1.64
CA GLY A 257 -12.97 17.68 1.41
C GLY A 257 -12.11 18.64 0.59
N TYR A 258 -11.03 18.17 -0.04
CA TYR A 258 -10.17 19.01 -0.91
C TYR A 258 -10.95 19.64 -2.07
N GLU A 259 -11.97 18.92 -2.56
CA GLU A 259 -12.87 19.34 -3.63
C GLU A 259 -13.89 20.40 -3.22
N ARG A 260 -14.18 20.55 -1.92
CA ARG A 260 -15.15 21.54 -1.43
C ARG A 260 -14.63 22.96 -1.58
N ASP A 261 -13.31 23.14 -1.51
CA ASP A 261 -12.65 24.43 -1.63
C ASP A 261 -11.21 24.24 -2.15
N PRO A 262 -11.04 24.06 -3.47
CA PRO A 262 -9.74 23.73 -4.07
C PRO A 262 -8.68 24.83 -3.91
N GLN A 263 -9.08 26.10 -3.89
CA GLN A 263 -8.15 27.23 -3.81
C GLN A 263 -7.45 27.31 -2.45
N LEU A 264 -8.20 27.19 -1.34
CA LEU A 264 -7.59 27.18 0.00
C LEU A 264 -6.93 25.83 0.33
N SER A 265 -7.45 24.75 -0.24
CA SER A 265 -6.87 23.40 -0.10
C SER A 265 -5.47 23.29 -0.69
N TYR A 266 -5.18 24.01 -1.78
CA TYR A 266 -3.87 23.99 -2.45
C TYR A 266 -2.72 24.45 -1.52
N HIS A 267 -3.05 25.23 -0.48
CA HIS A 267 -2.09 25.81 0.46
C HIS A 267 -2.18 25.20 1.87
N SER A 268 -3.04 24.21 2.10
CA SER A 268 -3.28 23.64 3.43
C SER A 268 -2.92 22.16 3.50
N PRO A 269 -1.66 21.81 3.83
CA PRO A 269 -1.25 20.41 4.00
C PRO A 269 -1.97 19.74 5.19
N ASP A 270 -2.39 20.53 6.18
CA ASP A 270 -3.03 20.07 7.43
C ASP A 270 -4.56 20.18 7.43
N LEU A 271 -5.21 19.98 6.28
CA LEU A 271 -6.67 20.08 6.15
C LEU A 271 -7.39 19.12 7.15
N PRO A 272 -8.15 19.59 8.14
CA PRO A 272 -8.88 18.69 9.06
C PRO A 272 -9.97 17.90 8.32
N PRO A 273 -10.34 16.68 8.78
CA PRO A 273 -11.45 15.93 8.19
C PRO A 273 -12.77 16.70 8.32
N THR A 274 -13.65 16.52 7.33
CA THR A 274 -15.01 17.08 7.32
C THR A 274 -15.90 16.46 8.40
N HIS A 275 -17.05 17.07 8.68
CA HIS A 275 -18.03 16.47 9.58
C HIS A 275 -18.55 15.13 9.05
N HIS A 276 -18.84 15.04 7.75
CA HIS A 276 -19.25 13.78 7.10
C HIS A 276 -18.20 12.66 7.26
N TYR A 277 -16.91 12.98 7.16
CA TYR A 277 -15.82 12.03 7.39
C TYR A 277 -15.86 11.46 8.82
N LEU A 278 -15.89 12.36 9.81
CA LEU A 278 -15.91 11.99 11.22
C LEU A 278 -17.21 11.25 11.59
N ALA A 279 -18.34 11.68 11.03
CA ALA A 279 -19.65 11.05 11.21
C ALA A 279 -19.66 9.60 10.72
N THR A 280 -19.06 9.31 9.56
CA THR A 280 -18.98 7.95 9.01
C THR A 280 -18.20 7.01 9.91
N TYR A 281 -17.03 7.43 10.40
CA TYR A 281 -16.23 6.64 11.33
C TYR A 281 -16.87 6.54 12.73
N HIS A 282 -17.60 7.56 13.16
CA HIS A 282 -18.39 7.49 14.39
C HIS A 282 -19.56 6.51 14.26
N TRP A 283 -20.26 6.52 13.12
CA TRP A 283 -21.34 5.57 12.81
C TRP A 283 -20.85 4.13 12.87
N LEU A 284 -19.66 3.86 12.31
CA LEU A 284 -19.03 2.54 12.35
C LEU A 284 -18.87 2.04 13.80
N GLN A 285 -18.46 2.92 14.72
CA GLN A 285 -18.24 2.59 16.12
C GLN A 285 -19.53 2.53 16.95
N ALA A 286 -20.42 3.52 16.80
CA ALA A 286 -21.56 3.71 17.70
C ALA A 286 -22.83 2.99 17.23
N VAL A 287 -23.06 2.97 15.91
CA VAL A 287 -24.29 2.44 15.31
C VAL A 287 -24.07 1.03 14.79
N HIS A 288 -23.10 0.83 13.89
CA HIS A 288 -22.76 -0.51 13.40
C HIS A 288 -22.14 -1.36 14.53
N ARG A 289 -21.33 -0.73 15.38
CA ARG A 289 -20.57 -1.37 16.47
C ARG A 289 -19.64 -2.44 15.92
N ALA A 290 -18.77 -2.03 14.99
CA ALA A 290 -17.78 -2.92 14.43
C ALA A 290 -16.85 -3.47 15.53
N ASP A 291 -16.59 -4.78 15.49
CA ASP A 291 -15.58 -5.46 16.30
C ASP A 291 -14.17 -5.31 15.69
N GLY A 292 -14.10 -4.98 14.40
CA GLY A 292 -12.85 -4.72 13.67
C GLY A 292 -13.10 -4.07 12.32
N VAL A 293 -12.07 -3.40 11.80
CA VAL A 293 -12.08 -2.71 10.50
C VAL A 293 -11.02 -3.33 9.60
N ILE A 294 -11.36 -3.51 8.33
CA ILE A 294 -10.43 -3.94 7.29
C ILE A 294 -10.37 -2.85 6.21
N HIS A 295 -9.25 -2.14 6.11
CA HIS A 295 -9.03 -1.23 4.99
C HIS A 295 -8.45 -2.02 3.81
N PHE A 296 -9.02 -1.87 2.63
CA PHE A 296 -8.56 -2.55 1.42
C PHE A 296 -8.01 -1.54 0.41
N GLY A 297 -6.80 -1.83 -0.08
CA GLY A 297 -6.12 -1.06 -1.12
C GLY A 297 -5.18 0.00 -0.56
N LYS A 298 -3.92 -0.06 -1.01
CA LYS A 298 -2.95 1.03 -0.86
C LYS A 298 -3.42 2.22 -1.69
N HIS A 299 -3.68 3.40 -1.13
CA HIS A 299 -3.83 3.68 0.29
C HIS A 299 -5.16 4.39 0.56
N GLY A 300 -5.73 4.13 1.73
CA GLY A 300 -6.77 4.95 2.33
C GLY A 300 -6.22 6.31 2.74
N ASN A 301 -7.09 7.16 3.29
CA ASN A 301 -6.73 8.53 3.68
C ASN A 301 -6.77 8.77 5.21
N LEU A 302 -6.94 7.72 6.03
CA LEU A 302 -7.14 7.85 7.49
C LEU A 302 -5.82 8.06 8.22
N GLU A 303 -4.82 7.25 7.89
CA GLU A 303 -3.45 7.31 8.36
C GLU A 303 -2.72 8.59 7.94
N TRP A 304 -3.31 9.35 7.02
CA TRP A 304 -2.81 10.63 6.51
C TRP A 304 -3.55 11.85 7.07
N LEU A 305 -4.57 11.66 7.91
CA LEU A 305 -5.25 12.80 8.55
C LEU A 305 -4.28 13.62 9.41
N PRO A 306 -4.54 14.92 9.64
CA PRO A 306 -3.61 15.79 10.38
C PRO A 306 -3.39 15.33 11.83
N GLY A 307 -2.17 15.56 12.32
CA GLY A 307 -1.72 15.16 13.64
C GLY A 307 -0.26 14.76 13.65
N LYS A 308 0.22 14.25 14.78
CA LYS A 308 1.64 13.88 14.95
C LYS A 308 2.06 12.80 13.95
N GLY A 309 3.33 12.82 13.52
CA GLY A 309 3.89 11.80 12.63
C GLY A 309 3.94 10.41 13.27
N VAL A 310 4.29 10.33 14.56
CA VAL A 310 4.30 9.09 15.34
C VAL A 310 4.00 9.36 16.81
N GLY A 311 3.44 8.39 17.53
CA GLY A 311 3.08 8.56 18.94
C GLY A 311 1.92 9.55 19.09
N LEU A 312 0.78 9.20 18.49
CA LEU A 312 -0.38 10.08 18.40
C LEU A 312 -0.94 10.52 19.77
N SER A 313 -1.43 11.76 19.81
CA SER A 313 -2.15 12.33 20.96
C SER A 313 -3.67 12.17 20.79
N SER A 314 -4.42 12.54 21.83
CA SER A 314 -5.89 12.62 21.79
C SER A 314 -6.44 13.48 20.67
N SER A 315 -5.67 14.47 20.22
CA SER A 315 -6.13 15.48 19.27
C SER A 315 -5.74 15.14 17.83
N CYS A 316 -5.04 14.01 17.60
CA CYS A 316 -4.69 13.57 16.26
C CYS A 316 -5.91 12.93 15.60
N PHE A 317 -6.26 13.37 14.39
CA PHE A 317 -7.46 12.90 13.70
C PHE A 317 -7.48 11.40 13.40
N PRO A 318 -6.36 10.71 13.07
CA PRO A 318 -6.37 9.26 12.95
C PRO A 318 -6.80 8.55 14.26
N ASP A 319 -6.35 9.06 15.42
CA ASP A 319 -6.72 8.54 16.75
C ASP A 319 -8.21 8.74 17.03
N LEU A 320 -8.73 9.92 16.68
CA LEU A 320 -10.11 10.33 16.91
C LEU A 320 -11.11 9.60 16.01
N ALA A 321 -10.79 9.46 14.72
CA ALA A 321 -11.67 8.86 13.74
C ALA A 321 -11.81 7.35 14.00
N LEU A 322 -10.69 6.61 14.04
CA LEU A 322 -10.74 5.15 14.15
C LEU A 322 -11.00 4.67 15.59
N GLY A 323 -10.52 5.42 16.58
CA GLY A 323 -10.59 5.00 17.97
C GLY A 323 -9.81 3.70 18.23
N PRO A 324 -10.08 3.01 19.36
CA PRO A 324 -9.37 1.81 19.78
C PRO A 324 -9.91 0.53 19.12
N LEU A 325 -10.16 0.56 17.80
CA LEU A 325 -10.61 -0.62 17.04
C LEU A 325 -9.43 -1.47 16.55
N PRO A 326 -9.54 -2.81 16.53
CA PRO A 326 -8.69 -3.67 15.72
C PRO A 326 -8.78 -3.24 14.25
N HIS A 327 -7.62 -3.02 13.64
CA HIS A 327 -7.50 -2.53 12.27
C HIS A 327 -6.60 -3.48 11.50
N LEU A 328 -7.15 -4.16 10.51
CA LEU A 328 -6.44 -5.03 9.60
C LEU A 328 -6.33 -4.33 8.25
N TYR A 329 -5.22 -4.52 7.55
CA TYR A 329 -4.97 -3.77 6.32
C TYR A 329 -4.12 -4.59 5.35
N PRO A 330 -4.75 -5.27 4.37
CA PRO A 330 -4.05 -5.83 3.23
C PRO A 330 -3.25 -4.74 2.49
N PHE A 331 -1.95 -4.94 2.37
CA PHE A 331 -1.02 -3.94 1.83
C PHE A 331 0.00 -4.58 0.88
N ILE A 332 0.51 -3.82 -0.09
CA ILE A 332 1.45 -4.35 -1.07
C ILE A 332 2.86 -4.46 -0.48
N VAL A 333 3.49 -5.63 -0.61
CA VAL A 333 4.77 -5.95 0.05
C VAL A 333 5.93 -5.03 -0.33
N ASN A 334 5.92 -4.48 -1.55
CA ASN A 334 7.00 -3.62 -2.05
C ASN A 334 6.82 -2.14 -1.67
N ASP A 335 5.87 -1.81 -0.80
CA ASP A 335 5.68 -0.45 -0.29
C ASP A 335 5.69 -0.37 1.25
N PRO A 336 6.84 -0.69 1.87
CA PRO A 336 6.94 -0.69 3.32
C PRO A 336 6.80 0.71 3.94
N GLY A 337 7.06 1.78 3.18
CA GLY A 337 7.02 3.17 3.66
C GLY A 337 5.62 3.60 4.09
N GLU A 338 4.64 3.45 3.21
CA GLU A 338 3.24 3.80 3.54
C GLU A 338 2.59 2.74 4.44
N GLY A 339 2.98 1.46 4.32
CA GLY A 339 2.59 0.43 5.28
C GLY A 339 3.01 0.80 6.71
N ALA A 340 4.23 1.31 6.89
CA ALA A 340 4.70 1.81 8.18
C ALA A 340 3.89 3.02 8.67
N GLN A 341 3.47 3.92 7.78
CA GLN A 341 2.58 5.04 8.12
C GLN A 341 1.25 4.53 8.71
N ALA A 342 0.63 3.53 8.07
CA ALA A 342 -0.60 2.91 8.56
C ALA A 342 -0.38 2.22 9.92
N LYS A 343 0.71 1.45 10.10
CA LYS A 343 1.09 0.84 11.39
C LYS A 343 1.20 1.89 12.50
N ARG A 344 1.89 3.00 12.22
CA ARG A 344 2.28 4.01 13.22
C ARG A 344 1.19 5.03 13.54
N ARG A 345 0.28 5.30 12.60
CA ARG A 345 -0.77 6.33 12.74
C ARG A 345 -2.19 5.78 12.79
N SER A 346 -2.42 4.50 12.51
CA SER A 346 -3.76 3.90 12.55
C SER A 346 -3.82 2.54 13.24
N GLN A 347 -2.77 2.17 13.99
CA GLN A 347 -2.63 0.89 14.68
C GLN A 347 -2.91 -0.34 13.79
N ALA A 348 -2.59 -0.22 12.50
CA ALA A 348 -2.86 -1.26 11.51
C ALA A 348 -2.00 -2.51 11.76
N LEU A 349 -2.64 -3.67 11.72
CA LEU A 349 -2.00 -4.95 11.43
C LEU A 349 -1.94 -5.08 9.90
N ILE A 350 -0.74 -4.90 9.34
CA ILE A 350 -0.50 -5.07 7.91
C ILE A 350 -0.51 -6.55 7.57
N LEU A 351 -1.28 -6.90 6.53
CA LEU A 351 -1.32 -8.25 5.96
C LEU A 351 -0.78 -8.17 4.53
N ASP A 352 0.53 -8.33 4.38
CA ASP A 352 1.18 -8.11 3.09
C ASP A 352 0.67 -9.06 2.00
N HIS A 353 0.58 -8.54 0.79
CA HIS A 353 0.23 -9.29 -0.40
C HIS A 353 1.25 -9.08 -1.52
N LEU A 354 1.25 -10.01 -2.47
CA LEU A 354 2.19 -10.00 -3.59
C LEU A 354 1.96 -8.78 -4.49
N THR A 355 3.01 -8.38 -5.20
CA THR A 355 2.89 -7.40 -6.29
C THR A 355 2.04 -7.96 -7.44
N PRO A 356 1.55 -7.10 -8.34
CA PRO A 356 1.04 -7.54 -9.64
C PRO A 356 1.99 -8.50 -10.36
N PRO A 357 1.45 -9.36 -11.24
CA PRO A 357 2.29 -10.12 -12.16
C PRO A 357 3.13 -9.17 -13.00
N LEU A 358 4.42 -9.49 -13.12
CA LEU A 358 5.40 -8.78 -13.93
C LEU A 358 5.69 -9.60 -15.18
N ALA A 359 5.79 -8.95 -16.33
CA ALA A 359 6.34 -9.54 -17.55
C ALA A 359 7.11 -8.48 -18.34
N ARG A 360 7.81 -8.92 -19.39
CA ARG A 360 8.41 -8.02 -20.38
C ARG A 360 7.33 -7.26 -21.14
N ALA A 361 7.60 -5.99 -21.43
CA ALA A 361 6.70 -5.15 -22.21
C ALA A 361 6.56 -5.63 -23.65
N GLY A 362 7.66 -6.09 -24.25
CA GLY A 362 7.72 -6.46 -25.66
C GLY A 362 7.51 -5.25 -26.58
N LEU A 363 7.53 -5.51 -27.89
CA LEU A 363 7.20 -4.52 -28.92
C LEU A 363 5.85 -4.85 -29.57
N HIS A 364 5.11 -3.82 -29.96
CA HIS A 364 3.82 -3.94 -30.63
C HIS A 364 3.69 -2.86 -31.71
N GLY A 365 2.61 -2.90 -32.50
CA GLY A 365 2.26 -1.80 -33.41
C GLY A 365 3.36 -1.41 -34.39
N GLN A 366 3.65 -0.12 -34.46
CA GLN A 366 4.63 0.46 -35.38
C GLN A 366 6.07 0.24 -34.90
N GLU A 367 6.27 0.03 -33.61
CA GLU A 367 7.54 -0.24 -32.95
C GLU A 367 8.06 -1.64 -33.31
N ALA A 368 7.17 -2.65 -33.35
CA ALA A 368 7.51 -3.98 -33.86
C ALA A 368 7.79 -3.97 -35.38
N VAL A 369 7.08 -3.13 -36.14
CA VAL A 369 7.35 -2.93 -37.58
C VAL A 369 8.70 -2.24 -37.78
N LEU A 370 9.05 -1.27 -36.92
CA LEU A 370 10.33 -0.59 -36.94
C LEU A 370 11.47 -1.56 -36.63
N GLU A 371 11.36 -2.40 -35.59
CA GLU A 371 12.33 -3.47 -35.27
C GLU A 371 12.54 -4.40 -36.48
N GLN A 372 11.45 -4.91 -37.06
CA GLN A 372 11.53 -5.79 -38.23
C GLN A 372 12.22 -5.12 -39.42
N ARG A 373 11.97 -3.82 -39.65
CA ARG A 373 12.57 -3.07 -40.77
C ARG A 373 14.03 -2.71 -40.51
N LEU A 374 14.40 -2.44 -39.26
CA LEU A 374 15.78 -2.23 -38.85
C LEU A 374 16.59 -3.51 -39.10
N ASP A 375 16.10 -4.66 -38.65
CA ASP A 375 16.74 -5.95 -38.88
C ASP A 375 16.94 -6.24 -40.38
N GLU A 376 15.90 -5.99 -41.19
CA GLU A 376 15.96 -6.15 -42.64
C GLU A 376 16.99 -5.20 -43.29
N TYR A 377 17.08 -3.96 -42.82
CA TYR A 377 18.03 -2.96 -43.31
C TYR A 377 19.47 -3.34 -43.02
N TRP A 378 19.78 -3.75 -41.78
CA TRP A 378 21.13 -4.15 -41.40
C TRP A 378 21.57 -5.43 -42.12
N GLN A 379 20.67 -6.39 -42.30
CA GLN A 379 20.94 -7.58 -43.11
C GLN A 379 21.21 -7.20 -44.58
N ALA A 380 20.42 -6.28 -45.14
CA ALA A 380 20.62 -5.80 -46.51
C ALA A 380 21.98 -5.10 -46.70
N LEU A 381 22.44 -4.31 -45.72
CA LEU A 381 23.76 -3.69 -45.73
C LEU A 381 24.89 -4.72 -45.69
N GLN A 382 24.80 -5.72 -44.80
CA GLN A 382 25.82 -6.77 -44.69
C GLN A 382 25.96 -7.61 -45.96
N LEU A 383 24.85 -7.87 -46.66
CA LEU A 383 24.82 -8.65 -47.90
C LEU A 383 25.08 -7.82 -49.15
N GLY A 384 25.30 -6.50 -49.04
CA GLY A 384 25.48 -5.60 -50.19
C GLY A 384 24.25 -5.52 -51.10
N SER A 385 23.05 -5.65 -50.54
CA SER A 385 21.79 -5.71 -51.28
C SER A 385 21.39 -4.35 -51.86
N SER A 386 20.86 -4.36 -53.09
CA SER A 386 20.29 -3.16 -53.73
C SER A 386 19.02 -2.62 -53.04
N ARG A 387 18.46 -3.35 -52.06
CA ARG A 387 17.30 -2.92 -51.28
C ARG A 387 17.64 -1.95 -50.15
N ALA A 388 18.91 -1.86 -49.72
CA ALA A 388 19.30 -1.04 -48.58
C ALA A 388 18.89 0.45 -48.69
N PRO A 389 19.05 1.14 -49.85
CA PRO A 389 18.63 2.55 -49.99
C PRO A 389 17.11 2.75 -49.92
N ARG A 390 16.33 1.73 -50.27
CA ARG A 390 14.86 1.78 -50.13
C ARG A 390 14.46 1.63 -48.68
N LEU A 391 14.99 0.63 -47.99
CA LEU A 391 14.74 0.39 -46.56
C LEU A 391 15.15 1.60 -45.72
N ARG A 392 16.28 2.24 -46.05
CA ARG A 392 16.73 3.48 -45.39
C ARG A 392 15.71 4.61 -45.44
N ARG A 393 15.03 4.81 -46.58
CA ARG A 393 13.97 5.84 -46.73
C ARG A 393 12.68 5.46 -46.00
N GLU A 394 12.33 4.17 -46.02
CA GLU A 394 11.16 3.66 -45.28
C GLU A 394 11.39 3.83 -43.76
N LEU A 395 12.61 3.58 -43.28
CA LEU A 395 13.00 3.76 -41.90
C LEU A 395 13.00 5.22 -41.45
N ASP A 396 13.50 6.16 -42.24
CA ASP A 396 13.45 7.60 -41.90
C ASP A 396 12.00 8.11 -41.77
N ALA A 397 11.11 7.63 -42.64
CA ALA A 397 9.68 7.94 -42.53
C ALA A 397 9.03 7.32 -41.29
N LEU A 398 9.43 6.10 -40.91
CA LEU A 398 8.94 5.44 -39.69
C LEU A 398 9.43 6.14 -38.42
N LEU A 399 10.69 6.56 -38.37
CA LEU A 399 11.23 7.33 -37.25
C LEU A 399 10.45 8.64 -37.03
N ALA A 400 10.20 9.38 -38.11
CA ALA A 400 9.43 10.62 -38.06
C ALA A 400 7.96 10.38 -37.63
N ALA A 401 7.35 9.29 -38.09
CA ALA A 401 5.98 8.92 -37.71
C ALA A 401 5.85 8.51 -36.24
N LEU A 402 6.89 7.88 -35.68
CA LEU A 402 6.97 7.48 -34.27
C LEU A 402 7.51 8.60 -33.36
N HIS A 403 7.81 9.78 -33.91
CA HIS A 403 8.44 10.89 -33.20
C HIS A 403 9.75 10.51 -32.49
N LEU A 404 10.49 9.53 -33.03
CA LEU A 404 11.81 9.11 -32.57
C LEU A 404 12.91 9.93 -33.26
N ASP A 405 12.71 11.25 -33.31
CA ASP A 405 13.62 12.18 -33.96
C ASP A 405 14.78 12.51 -33.01
N GLY A 406 15.85 11.71 -33.08
CA GLY A 406 17.11 11.95 -32.37
C GLY A 406 18.02 12.98 -33.07
N GLU A 407 19.03 13.45 -32.35
CA GLU A 407 20.12 14.25 -32.93
C GLU A 407 21.15 13.36 -33.63
N GLY A 408 21.64 13.81 -34.79
CA GLY A 408 22.66 13.11 -35.57
C GLY A 408 22.27 12.87 -37.02
N ASP A 409 23.13 12.15 -37.75
CA ASP A 409 22.76 11.65 -39.07
C ASP A 409 21.75 10.49 -38.98
N LEU A 410 21.17 10.08 -40.11
CA LEU A 410 20.16 9.04 -40.13
C LEU A 410 20.70 7.70 -39.59
N ASP A 411 21.97 7.37 -39.80
CA ASP A 411 22.49 6.08 -39.34
C ASP A 411 22.65 6.08 -37.81
N GLN A 412 23.09 7.20 -37.22
CA GLN A 412 23.10 7.42 -35.77
C GLN A 412 21.70 7.38 -35.16
N ARG A 413 20.70 8.00 -35.81
CA ARG A 413 19.29 7.94 -35.37
C ARG A 413 18.73 6.52 -35.40
N LEU A 414 19.11 5.71 -36.40
CA LEU A 414 18.69 4.32 -36.48
C LEU A 414 19.33 3.46 -35.39
N GLU A 415 20.61 3.67 -35.06
CA GLU A 415 21.26 3.01 -33.93
C GLU A 415 20.63 3.39 -32.58
N GLN A 416 20.31 4.67 -32.37
CA GLN A 416 19.60 5.13 -31.18
C GLN A 416 18.20 4.51 -31.08
N ALA A 417 17.47 4.45 -32.19
CA ALA A 417 16.14 3.84 -32.22
C ALA A 417 16.18 2.34 -31.94
N ASP A 418 17.19 1.62 -32.44
CA ASP A 418 17.44 0.21 -32.17
C ASP A 418 17.70 -0.04 -30.68
N GLY A 419 18.55 0.79 -30.05
CA GLY A 419 18.79 0.74 -28.61
C GLY A 419 17.54 1.03 -27.78
N TYR A 420 16.78 2.06 -28.16
CA TYR A 420 15.51 2.42 -27.52
C TYR A 420 14.47 1.29 -27.61
N LEU A 421 14.34 0.66 -28.77
CA LEU A 421 13.43 -0.47 -28.96
C LEU A 421 13.82 -1.67 -28.09
N CYS A 422 15.12 -1.94 -27.96
CA CYS A 422 15.63 -2.98 -27.08
C CYS A 422 15.26 -2.70 -25.61
N GLU A 423 15.57 -1.50 -25.10
CA GLU A 423 15.23 -1.09 -23.74
C GLU A 423 13.72 -1.17 -23.46
N LEU A 424 12.90 -0.71 -24.42
CA LEU A 424 11.45 -0.74 -24.29
C LEU A 424 10.92 -2.18 -24.27
N LYS A 425 11.47 -3.06 -25.11
CA LYS A 425 11.06 -4.47 -25.22
C LYS A 425 11.33 -5.24 -23.93
N GLU A 426 12.50 -5.03 -23.34
CA GLU A 426 12.96 -5.76 -22.15
C GLU A 426 12.47 -5.13 -20.83
N ALA A 427 11.89 -3.92 -20.87
CA ALA A 427 11.32 -3.26 -19.70
C ALA A 427 10.28 -4.15 -18.98
N GLN A 428 10.44 -4.30 -17.66
CA GLN A 428 9.48 -5.03 -16.85
C GLN A 428 8.26 -4.15 -16.53
N ILE A 429 7.10 -4.59 -16.99
CA ILE A 429 5.81 -3.92 -16.75
C ILE A 429 4.87 -4.83 -15.98
N ARG A 430 3.86 -4.22 -15.37
CA ARG A 430 2.76 -4.92 -14.74
C ARG A 430 1.79 -5.36 -15.84
N THR A 431 1.52 -6.66 -15.95
CA THR A 431 0.58 -7.20 -16.95
C THR A 431 -0.85 -7.33 -16.46
N GLY A 432 -1.10 -6.94 -15.20
CA GLY A 432 -2.40 -6.97 -14.58
C GLY A 432 -2.36 -6.45 -13.16
N LEU A 433 -3.27 -6.97 -12.33
CA LEU A 433 -3.39 -6.64 -10.91
C LEU A 433 -3.31 -7.90 -10.07
N HIS A 434 -2.80 -7.80 -8.85
CA HIS A 434 -2.86 -8.90 -7.90
C HIS A 434 -4.29 -9.05 -7.37
N ARG A 435 -4.74 -10.29 -7.13
CA ARG A 435 -5.97 -10.58 -6.38
C ARG A 435 -5.56 -11.16 -5.05
N TYR A 436 -5.97 -10.50 -3.96
CA TYR A 436 -5.59 -10.91 -2.61
C TYR A 436 -5.93 -12.39 -2.37
N GLY A 437 -4.99 -13.15 -1.79
CA GLY A 437 -5.14 -14.58 -1.50
C GLY A 437 -5.14 -15.51 -2.72
N VAL A 438 -4.86 -15.01 -3.92
CA VAL A 438 -4.77 -15.81 -5.16
C VAL A 438 -3.33 -15.80 -5.66
N ALA A 439 -2.75 -16.98 -5.87
CA ALA A 439 -1.44 -17.11 -6.49
C ALA A 439 -1.51 -16.72 -7.98
N PRO A 440 -0.42 -16.18 -8.57
CA PRO A 440 -0.39 -15.90 -10.01
C PRO A 440 -0.63 -17.17 -10.83
N GLU A 441 -1.19 -17.00 -12.04
CA GLU A 441 -1.35 -18.09 -13.01
C GLU A 441 0.02 -18.73 -13.35
N PRO A 442 0.09 -20.01 -13.76
CA PRO A 442 1.36 -20.72 -13.91
C PRO A 442 2.44 -19.97 -14.69
N ARG A 443 2.09 -19.38 -15.84
CA ARG A 443 3.02 -18.58 -16.65
C ARG A 443 3.46 -17.30 -15.95
N GLN A 444 2.52 -16.54 -15.38
CA GLN A 444 2.82 -15.32 -14.62
C GLN A 444 3.72 -15.60 -13.40
N ARG A 445 3.53 -16.78 -12.78
CA ARG A 445 4.37 -17.23 -11.67
C ARG A 445 5.80 -17.51 -12.13
N LEU A 446 5.99 -18.16 -13.28
CA LEU A 446 7.31 -18.40 -13.86
C LEU A 446 8.01 -17.09 -14.25
N GLU A 447 7.29 -16.18 -14.91
CA GLU A 447 7.79 -14.85 -15.26
C GLU A 447 8.20 -14.05 -14.01
N LEU A 448 7.41 -14.10 -12.94
CA LEU A 448 7.76 -13.49 -11.66
C LEU A 448 8.97 -14.17 -11.00
N LEU A 449 9.05 -15.50 -11.01
CA LEU A 449 10.19 -16.23 -10.46
C LEU A 449 11.48 -15.89 -11.21
N LEU A 450 11.42 -15.81 -12.53
CA LEU A 450 12.54 -15.37 -13.35
C LEU A 450 12.95 -13.94 -12.99
N ALA A 451 11.99 -13.00 -12.91
CA ALA A 451 12.28 -11.62 -12.52
C ALA A 451 12.99 -11.51 -11.17
N LEU A 452 12.60 -12.33 -10.19
CA LEU A 452 13.27 -12.42 -8.88
C LEU A 452 14.65 -13.09 -8.98
N ALA A 453 14.80 -14.12 -9.82
CA ALA A 453 16.03 -14.88 -9.97
C ALA A 453 17.10 -14.14 -10.81
N ARG A 454 16.71 -13.15 -11.63
CA ARG A 454 17.64 -12.30 -12.40
C ARG A 454 18.59 -11.49 -11.52
N CYS A 455 18.14 -11.06 -10.34
CA CYS A 455 18.91 -10.18 -9.48
C CYS A 455 20.00 -10.96 -8.70
N PRO A 456 21.29 -10.58 -8.81
CA PRO A 456 22.35 -11.17 -8.01
C PRO A 456 22.18 -10.88 -6.52
N ARG A 457 22.62 -11.80 -5.66
CA ARG A 457 22.50 -11.72 -4.20
C ARG A 457 23.85 -11.94 -3.52
N GLY A 458 24.47 -10.85 -3.09
CA GLY A 458 25.82 -10.91 -2.51
C GLY A 458 26.80 -11.51 -3.51
N ASP A 459 27.43 -12.63 -3.16
CA ASP A 459 28.37 -13.35 -4.03
C ASP A 459 27.68 -14.35 -4.98
N GLN A 460 26.35 -14.47 -4.95
CA GLN A 460 25.59 -15.37 -5.83
C GLN A 460 25.13 -14.62 -7.10
N PRO A 461 25.53 -15.07 -8.31
CA PRO A 461 25.05 -14.48 -9.56
C PRO A 461 23.55 -14.73 -9.73
N GLY A 462 22.88 -13.83 -10.46
CA GLY A 462 21.51 -14.08 -10.92
C GLY A 462 21.44 -15.26 -11.90
N LEU A 463 20.25 -15.80 -12.14
CA LEU A 463 20.07 -16.99 -13.00
C LEU A 463 20.63 -16.79 -14.41
N THR A 464 20.32 -15.67 -15.06
CA THR A 464 20.83 -15.35 -16.41
C THR A 464 22.34 -15.09 -16.40
N GLN A 465 22.89 -14.51 -15.34
CA GLN A 465 24.34 -14.35 -15.16
C GLN A 465 25.04 -15.70 -15.00
N ALA A 466 24.48 -16.60 -14.18
CA ALA A 466 25.03 -17.94 -13.98
C ALA A 466 25.04 -18.74 -15.30
N MET A 467 23.98 -18.63 -16.10
CA MET A 467 23.92 -19.21 -17.44
C MET A 467 24.97 -18.60 -18.38
N ALA A 468 25.13 -17.27 -18.36
CA ALA A 468 26.15 -16.60 -19.15
C ALA A 468 27.58 -17.05 -18.76
N MET A 469 27.85 -17.22 -17.46
CA MET A 469 29.13 -17.72 -16.96
C MET A 469 29.39 -19.18 -17.36
N ASP A 470 28.38 -20.05 -17.30
CA ASP A 470 28.49 -21.46 -17.69
C ASP A 470 28.75 -21.60 -19.21
N LEU A 471 28.08 -20.77 -20.01
CA LEU A 471 28.33 -20.65 -21.45
C LEU A 471 29.63 -19.88 -21.77
N GLY A 472 30.29 -19.33 -20.75
CA GLY A 472 31.52 -18.54 -20.81
C GLY A 472 31.41 -17.25 -21.63
N LEU A 473 30.22 -16.65 -21.70
CA LEU A 473 29.98 -15.42 -22.43
C LEU A 473 30.82 -14.26 -21.85
N ALA A 474 31.22 -13.33 -22.70
CA ALA A 474 31.84 -12.08 -22.25
C ALA A 474 30.78 -11.07 -21.75
N LEU A 475 29.56 -11.17 -22.26
CA LEU A 475 28.37 -10.46 -21.81
C LEU A 475 28.03 -10.81 -20.35
N ASP A 476 27.73 -9.77 -19.55
CA ASP A 476 27.00 -9.90 -18.29
C ASP A 476 25.55 -9.42 -18.49
N PRO A 477 24.54 -10.31 -18.51
CA PRO A 477 23.14 -9.96 -18.72
C PRO A 477 22.52 -9.04 -17.66
N TRP A 478 23.17 -8.82 -16.52
CA TRP A 478 22.68 -7.92 -15.48
C TRP A 478 23.28 -6.52 -15.56
N SER A 479 24.57 -6.40 -15.90
CA SER A 479 25.30 -5.14 -15.84
C SER A 479 25.63 -4.52 -17.20
N SER A 480 25.53 -5.29 -18.28
CA SER A 480 25.79 -4.77 -19.63
C SER A 480 24.61 -3.90 -20.08
N GLU A 481 24.91 -2.76 -20.70
CA GLU A 481 23.90 -1.95 -21.37
C GLU A 481 23.23 -2.78 -22.47
N GLU A 482 21.90 -2.80 -22.52
CA GLU A 482 21.15 -3.66 -23.45
C GLU A 482 21.46 -3.34 -24.91
N SER A 483 21.72 -2.06 -25.21
CA SER A 483 22.12 -1.57 -26.54
C SER A 483 23.58 -1.85 -26.91
N ALA A 484 24.40 -2.36 -25.97
CA ALA A 484 25.80 -2.64 -26.24
C ALA A 484 25.97 -3.71 -27.33
N ALA A 485 26.95 -3.51 -28.21
CA ALA A 485 27.21 -4.42 -29.31
C ALA A 485 27.61 -5.83 -28.82
N LEU A 486 26.91 -6.86 -29.31
CA LEU A 486 27.18 -8.25 -28.95
C LEU A 486 28.44 -8.76 -29.65
N SER A 487 29.38 -9.32 -28.88
CA SER A 487 30.63 -9.86 -29.42
C SER A 487 30.37 -11.03 -30.38
N ARG A 488 31.24 -11.18 -31.39
CA ARG A 488 31.12 -12.29 -32.36
C ARG A 488 31.20 -13.67 -31.68
N GLN A 489 31.99 -13.77 -30.62
CA GLN A 489 32.17 -14.99 -29.84
C GLN A 489 30.89 -15.36 -29.09
N ASP A 490 30.24 -14.39 -28.43
CA ASP A 490 28.99 -14.63 -27.69
C ASP A 490 27.86 -15.00 -28.65
N ARG A 491 27.76 -14.31 -29.80
CA ARG A 491 26.79 -14.62 -30.84
C ARG A 491 26.91 -16.05 -31.36
N GLN A 492 28.16 -16.51 -31.57
CA GLN A 492 28.43 -17.89 -31.99
C GLN A 492 28.06 -18.91 -30.90
N ARG A 493 28.38 -18.62 -29.63
CA ARG A 493 28.07 -19.50 -28.51
C ARG A 493 26.57 -19.65 -28.25
N LEU A 494 25.82 -18.57 -28.43
CA LEU A 494 24.36 -18.57 -28.28
C LEU A 494 23.61 -19.05 -29.53
N ASN A 495 24.32 -19.34 -30.62
CA ASN A 495 23.75 -19.69 -31.92
C ASN A 495 22.66 -18.69 -32.39
N LEU A 496 22.89 -17.40 -32.10
CA LEU A 496 21.97 -16.33 -32.44
C LEU A 496 22.05 -15.98 -33.94
N PRO A 497 20.94 -15.58 -34.59
CA PRO A 497 20.95 -15.16 -35.99
C PRO A 497 21.83 -13.92 -36.17
N ALA A 498 22.26 -13.64 -37.40
CA ALA A 498 23.05 -12.45 -37.71
C ALA A 498 22.33 -11.12 -37.41
N THR A 499 21.00 -11.17 -37.31
CA THR A 499 20.12 -10.05 -36.94
C THR A 499 20.18 -9.68 -35.46
N ALA A 500 20.53 -10.62 -34.58
CA ALA A 500 20.78 -10.33 -33.17
C ALA A 500 22.11 -9.59 -33.02
N ARG A 501 22.05 -8.34 -32.57
CA ARG A 501 23.15 -7.37 -32.63
C ARG A 501 23.54 -6.83 -31.27
N CYS A 502 22.64 -6.81 -30.30
CA CYS A 502 22.88 -6.19 -29.01
C CYS A 502 22.92 -7.20 -27.85
N ALA A 503 23.42 -6.74 -26.70
CA ALA A 503 23.42 -7.48 -25.45
C ALA A 503 22.01 -7.89 -24.99
N GLY A 504 21.00 -7.06 -25.30
CA GLY A 504 19.60 -7.34 -25.02
C GLY A 504 19.08 -8.58 -25.77
N ASP A 505 19.44 -8.77 -27.04
CA ASP A 505 19.04 -9.97 -27.81
C ASP A 505 19.54 -11.27 -27.15
N ALA A 506 20.79 -11.24 -26.68
CA ALA A 506 21.39 -12.36 -25.97
C ALA A 506 20.75 -12.57 -24.59
N THR A 507 20.46 -11.49 -23.87
CA THR A 507 19.77 -11.53 -22.58
C THR A 507 18.36 -12.10 -22.72
N ALA A 508 17.62 -11.68 -23.74
CA ALA A 508 16.28 -12.16 -24.05
C ALA A 508 16.25 -13.68 -24.32
N LEU A 509 17.24 -14.21 -25.06
CA LEU A 509 17.37 -15.64 -25.28
C LEU A 509 17.70 -16.40 -23.99
N LEU A 510 18.62 -15.86 -23.17
CA LEU A 510 18.94 -16.44 -21.87
C LEU A 510 17.73 -16.47 -20.94
N GLU A 511 16.85 -15.47 -21.01
CA GLU A 511 15.59 -15.44 -20.28
C GLU A 511 14.58 -16.48 -20.77
N ASP A 512 14.44 -16.67 -22.08
CA ASP A 512 13.58 -17.72 -22.65
C ASP A 512 14.05 -19.11 -22.21
N TRP A 513 15.36 -19.34 -22.23
CA TRP A 513 15.96 -20.57 -21.70
C TRP A 513 15.78 -20.70 -20.18
N ALA A 514 15.91 -19.60 -19.44
CA ALA A 514 15.70 -19.59 -18.00
C ALA A 514 14.24 -19.91 -17.64
N LEU A 515 13.26 -19.41 -18.41
CA LEU A 515 11.85 -19.79 -18.26
C LEU A 515 11.67 -21.29 -18.50
N ALA A 516 12.26 -21.84 -19.56
CA ALA A 516 12.20 -23.28 -19.84
C ALA A 516 12.88 -24.15 -18.77
N LEU A 517 13.86 -23.61 -18.03
CA LEU A 517 14.49 -24.29 -16.88
C LEU A 517 13.62 -24.23 -15.61
N LEU A 518 12.74 -23.24 -15.50
CA LEU A 518 11.83 -23.07 -14.35
C LEU A 518 10.52 -23.87 -14.51
N GLU A 519 10.14 -24.21 -15.74
CA GLU A 519 9.05 -25.14 -16.10
C GLU A 519 9.37 -26.59 -15.70
#